data_AF-B9CXR0-F1
#
_entry.id   AF-B9CXR0-F1
#
_cell.length_a   1.000
_cell.length_b   1.000
_cell.length_c   1.000
_cell.angle_alpha   90.00
_cell.angle_beta   90.00
_cell.angle_gamma   90.00
#
_symmetry.space_group_name_H-M   'P 1'
#
loop_
_entity.id
_entity.type
_entity.pdbx_description
1 polymer ?
#
loop_
_entity_poly.entity_id
_entity_poly.type
_entity_poly.pdbx_seq_one_letter_code
_entity_poly.pdbx_strand_id
1 'polypeptide(L)'
;MKLTLAPNEFLDGYVLGCEFARNADISGNAYLFWSGAISAKYENSRTVFLHKKSIPARFQEAAELCSDLSGLTLTSAFCSFTTLAPSHLVAKNGSKLYPLFELHEICGIKFINLKKFYDDFGLDYRYRIYIEKCSFFSPAPLEKRIKLTETMCLGYY
;
A
#
# COMPACT_ATOMS: atom_id res chain seq x y z
N MET A 1 -14.75 8.98 12.43
CA MET A 1 -13.32 9.18 12.69
C MET A 1 -12.56 9.13 11.37
N LYS A 2 -11.66 10.09 11.13
CA LYS A 2 -10.80 10.13 9.94
C LYS A 2 -9.36 9.84 10.37
N LEU A 3 -8.73 8.85 9.75
CA LEU A 3 -7.37 8.43 10.05
C LEU A 3 -6.43 8.75 8.87
N THR A 4 -5.21 9.15 9.19
CA THR A 4 -4.10 9.20 8.23
C THR A 4 -3.25 7.95 8.45
N LEU A 5 -3.18 7.10 7.44
CA LEU A 5 -2.40 5.85 7.47
C LEU A 5 -0.92 6.16 7.33
N ALA A 6 -0.09 5.44 8.09
CA ALA A 6 1.35 5.46 7.86
C ALA A 6 1.68 4.82 6.51
N PRO A 7 2.74 5.22 5.80
CA PRO A 7 3.04 4.70 4.45
C PRO A 7 3.27 3.18 4.38
N ASN A 8 3.70 2.56 5.48
CA ASN A 8 3.89 1.11 5.63
C ASN A 8 2.73 0.39 6.31
N GLU A 9 1.66 1.11 6.69
CA GLU A 9 0.47 0.49 7.28
C GLU A 9 -0.28 -0.30 6.21
N PHE A 10 -0.44 -1.60 6.45
CA PHE A 10 -1.21 -2.49 5.59
C PHE A 10 -2.70 -2.16 5.67
N LEU A 11 -3.42 -2.45 4.60
CA LEU A 11 -4.86 -2.22 4.50
C LEU A 11 -5.70 -3.38 5.10
N ASP A 12 -5.13 -4.09 6.08
CA ASP A 12 -5.78 -5.19 6.78
C ASP A 12 -7.08 -4.71 7.44
N GLY A 13 -8.18 -5.42 7.20
CA GLY A 13 -9.49 -5.07 7.76
C GLY A 13 -10.13 -3.79 7.19
N TYR A 14 -9.58 -3.22 6.11
CA TYR A 14 -10.19 -2.16 5.33
C TYR A 14 -10.85 -2.69 4.04
N VAL A 15 -11.74 -1.89 3.47
CA VAL A 15 -12.23 -2.03 2.09
C VAL A 15 -11.96 -0.75 1.31
N LEU A 16 -11.82 -0.88 -0.01
CA LEU A 16 -11.65 0.27 -0.89
C LEU A 16 -12.99 1.00 -1.02
N GLY A 17 -13.04 2.28 -0.65
CA GLY A 17 -14.30 3.03 -0.55
C GLY A 17 -15.08 3.14 -1.86
N CYS A 18 -14.40 3.24 -3.02
CA CYS A 18 -15.07 3.30 -4.31
C CYS A 18 -15.59 1.94 -4.79
N GLU A 19 -14.89 0.85 -4.46
CA GLU A 19 -15.36 -0.52 -4.73
C GLU A 19 -16.58 -0.82 -3.86
N PHE A 20 -16.46 -0.56 -2.55
CA PHE A 20 -17.53 -0.74 -1.59
C PHE A 20 -18.80 0.05 -1.98
N ALA A 21 -18.65 1.33 -2.35
CA ALA A 21 -19.79 2.15 -2.76
C ALA A 21 -20.51 1.59 -4.00
N ARG A 22 -19.75 1.01 -4.96
CA ARG A 22 -20.33 0.33 -6.12
C ARG A 22 -21.07 -0.94 -5.71
N ASN A 23 -20.47 -1.77 -4.86
CA ASN A 23 -21.08 -3.03 -4.40
C ASN A 23 -22.34 -2.80 -3.56
N ALA A 24 -22.38 -1.72 -2.79
CA ALA A 24 -23.52 -1.35 -1.94
C ALA A 24 -24.60 -0.51 -2.66
N ASP A 25 -24.38 -0.15 -3.93
CA ASP A 25 -25.22 0.78 -4.70
C ASP A 25 -25.53 2.09 -3.96
N ILE A 26 -24.47 2.74 -3.45
CA ILE A 26 -24.57 4.02 -2.73
C ILE A 26 -23.61 5.07 -3.29
N SER A 27 -23.87 6.34 -2.95
CA SER A 27 -22.92 7.42 -3.22
C SER A 27 -21.56 7.14 -2.56
N GLY A 28 -20.47 7.43 -3.27
CA GLY A 28 -19.11 7.31 -2.74
C GLY A 28 -18.84 8.13 -1.48
N ASN A 29 -19.69 9.12 -1.17
CA ASN A 29 -19.61 9.94 0.04
C ASN A 29 -20.61 9.52 1.14
N ALA A 30 -21.40 8.46 0.95
CA ALA A 30 -22.42 8.02 1.90
C ALA A 30 -21.86 7.74 3.30
N TYR A 31 -20.63 7.23 3.38
CA TYR A 31 -19.93 6.94 4.64
C TYR A 31 -19.74 8.17 5.54
N LEU A 32 -19.76 9.40 4.97
CA LEU A 32 -19.62 10.64 5.74
C LEU A 32 -20.82 10.90 6.67
N PHE A 33 -21.95 10.24 6.42
CA PHE A 33 -23.19 10.42 7.18
C PHE A 33 -23.45 9.29 8.19
N TRP A 34 -22.57 8.30 8.27
CA TRP A 34 -22.73 7.18 9.18
C TRP A 34 -22.15 7.49 10.56
N SER A 35 -22.95 7.26 11.61
CA SER A 35 -22.48 7.34 12.99
C SER A 35 -21.40 6.28 13.24
N GLY A 36 -20.27 6.69 13.80
CA GLY A 36 -19.16 5.78 14.13
C GLY A 36 -18.29 5.33 12.95
N ALA A 37 -18.50 5.83 11.74
CA ALA A 37 -17.69 5.45 10.57
C ALA A 37 -16.20 5.71 10.79
N ILE A 38 -15.35 4.76 10.43
CA ILE A 38 -13.89 4.89 10.45
C ILE A 38 -13.41 4.86 9.01
N SER A 39 -13.03 6.04 8.52
CA SER A 39 -12.43 6.21 7.19
C SER A 39 -10.95 6.52 7.33
N ALA A 40 -10.13 5.97 6.45
CA ALA A 40 -8.70 6.18 6.42
C ALA A 40 -8.20 6.60 5.03
N LYS A 41 -7.09 7.33 4.99
CA LYS A 41 -6.38 7.72 3.77
C LYS A 41 -4.88 7.71 4.04
N TYR A 42 -4.08 7.38 3.03
CA TYR A 42 -2.66 7.74 3.09
C TYR A 42 -2.48 9.25 2.94
N GLU A 43 -1.38 9.77 3.46
CA GLU A 43 -1.01 11.17 3.32
C GLU A 43 -0.98 11.58 1.83
N ASN A 44 -1.49 12.79 1.53
CA ASN A 44 -1.60 13.34 0.18
C ASN A 44 -2.39 12.47 -0.83
N SER A 45 -3.19 11.50 -0.35
CA SER A 45 -4.07 10.69 -1.18
C SER A 45 -5.53 11.11 -1.06
N ARG A 46 -6.28 10.99 -2.16
CA ARG A 46 -7.74 11.14 -2.16
C ARG A 46 -8.47 9.81 -1.95
N THR A 47 -7.78 8.68 -2.13
CA THR A 47 -8.35 7.34 -1.99
C THR A 47 -8.81 7.10 -0.57
N VAL A 48 -10.09 6.75 -0.42
CA VAL A 48 -10.73 6.47 0.86
C VAL A 48 -10.73 4.96 1.10
N PHE A 49 -10.36 4.57 2.31
CA PHE A 49 -10.56 3.23 2.84
C PHE A 49 -11.56 3.27 3.99
N LEU A 50 -12.41 2.27 4.10
CA LEU A 50 -13.37 2.14 5.20
C LEU A 50 -13.00 0.92 6.03
N HIS A 51 -12.89 1.08 7.35
CA HIS A 51 -12.61 -0.07 8.21
C HIS A 51 -13.86 -0.92 8.34
N LYS A 52 -13.76 -2.22 8.01
CA LYS A 52 -14.88 -3.20 8.00
C LYS A 52 -15.73 -3.16 9.27
N LYS A 53 -15.11 -3.01 10.45
CA LYS A 53 -15.81 -2.95 11.75
C LYS A 53 -16.76 -1.77 11.92
N SER A 54 -16.59 -0.72 11.11
CA SER A 54 -17.39 0.51 11.18
C SER A 54 -18.48 0.59 10.11
N ILE A 55 -18.58 -0.43 9.25
CA ILE A 55 -19.60 -0.51 8.21
C ILE A 55 -20.93 -0.93 8.87
N PRO A 56 -22.05 -0.20 8.61
CA PRO A 56 -23.35 -0.57 9.14
C PRO A 56 -23.76 -2.00 8.75
N ALA A 57 -24.45 -2.70 9.66
CA ALA A 57 -24.87 -4.10 9.46
C ALA A 57 -25.58 -4.35 8.12
N ARG A 58 -26.43 -3.42 7.68
CA ARG A 58 -27.15 -3.48 6.40
C ARG A 58 -26.27 -3.49 5.15
N PHE A 59 -24.97 -3.19 5.27
CA PHE A 59 -24.02 -3.17 4.16
C PHE A 59 -22.88 -4.17 4.33
N GLN A 60 -22.97 -5.11 5.29
CA GLN A 60 -21.89 -6.06 5.53
C GLN A 60 -21.70 -7.02 4.34
N GLU A 61 -22.78 -7.48 3.71
CA GLU A 61 -22.69 -8.31 2.49
C GLU A 61 -21.92 -7.59 1.37
N ALA A 62 -22.18 -6.30 1.15
CA ALA A 62 -21.45 -5.50 0.17
C ALA A 62 -19.96 -5.33 0.52
N ALA A 63 -19.63 -5.27 1.82
CA ALA A 63 -18.25 -5.21 2.29
C ALA A 63 -17.51 -6.55 2.12
N GLU A 64 -18.21 -7.67 2.27
CA GLU A 64 -17.67 -9.02 2.03
C GLU A 64 -17.38 -9.30 0.56
N LEU A 65 -18.12 -8.65 -0.36
CA LEU A 65 -17.86 -8.69 -1.80
C LEU A 65 -16.67 -7.84 -2.26
N CYS A 66 -16.10 -7.00 -1.38
CA CYS A 66 -14.94 -6.19 -1.74
C CYS A 66 -13.67 -7.03 -1.81
N SER A 67 -12.74 -6.61 -2.66
CA SER A 67 -11.41 -7.21 -2.77
C SER A 67 -10.69 -7.23 -1.42
N ASP A 68 -9.97 -8.32 -1.13
CA ASP A 68 -9.11 -8.37 0.05
C ASP A 68 -7.88 -7.47 -0.15
N LEU A 69 -7.64 -6.59 0.81
CA LEU A 69 -6.53 -5.65 0.80
C LEU A 69 -5.44 -6.03 1.80
N SER A 70 -5.53 -7.22 2.40
CA SER A 70 -4.60 -7.67 3.42
C SER A 70 -3.16 -7.69 2.89
N GLY A 71 -2.24 -7.05 3.63
CA GLY A 71 -0.84 -6.87 3.25
C GLY A 71 -0.57 -5.85 2.14
N LEU A 72 -1.61 -5.26 1.54
CA LEU A 72 -1.48 -4.29 0.46
C LEU A 72 -1.29 -2.85 0.99
N THR A 73 -0.59 -2.04 0.21
CA THR A 73 -0.54 -0.58 0.34
C THR A 73 -0.73 0.09 -1.01
N LEU A 74 -1.03 1.40 -1.03
CA LEU A 74 -1.04 2.16 -2.30
C LEU A 74 0.37 2.22 -2.89
N THR A 75 0.49 2.01 -4.20
CA THR A 75 1.77 2.16 -4.90
C THR A 75 2.39 3.54 -4.73
N SER A 76 1.57 4.60 -4.63
CA SER A 76 2.03 5.96 -4.32
C SER A 76 2.62 6.07 -2.91
N ALA A 77 1.95 5.51 -1.91
CA ALA A 77 2.44 5.48 -0.54
C ALA A 77 3.75 4.67 -0.44
N PHE A 78 3.83 3.53 -1.13
CA PHE A 78 5.05 2.73 -1.23
C PHE A 78 6.23 3.51 -1.86
N CYS A 79 6.00 4.22 -2.96
CA CYS A 79 7.05 5.03 -3.60
C CYS A 79 7.53 6.15 -2.67
N SER A 80 6.61 6.86 -1.99
CA SER A 80 6.97 7.87 -0.99
C SER A 80 7.69 7.27 0.22
N PHE A 81 7.32 6.06 0.63
CA PHE A 81 7.95 5.35 1.74
C PHE A 81 9.40 4.96 1.43
N THR A 82 9.61 4.39 0.23
CA THR A 82 10.86 3.73 -0.20
C THR A 82 11.77 4.61 -1.04
N THR A 83 11.41 5.87 -1.29
CA THR A 83 12.09 6.78 -2.24
C THR A 83 12.18 6.27 -3.68
N LEU A 84 11.50 5.17 -4.00
CA LEU A 84 11.52 4.58 -5.33
C LEU A 84 10.72 5.45 -6.32
N ALA A 85 11.31 5.74 -7.47
CA ALA A 85 10.58 6.45 -8.52
C ALA A 85 9.41 5.58 -9.06
N PRO A 86 8.19 6.14 -9.21
CA PRO A 86 7.01 5.38 -9.69
C PRO A 86 7.21 4.70 -11.05
N SER A 87 8.14 5.20 -11.87
CA SER A 87 8.49 4.59 -13.16
C SER A 87 8.98 3.15 -13.03
N HIS A 88 9.52 2.74 -11.88
CA HIS A 88 9.93 1.36 -11.62
C HIS A 88 8.75 0.39 -11.43
N LEU A 89 7.55 0.91 -11.16
CA LEU A 89 6.31 0.13 -11.00
C LEU A 89 5.50 0.02 -12.30
N VAL A 90 6.10 0.36 -13.45
CA VAL A 90 5.44 0.29 -14.76
C VAL A 90 6.14 -0.74 -15.64
N ALA A 91 5.44 -1.84 -15.98
CA ALA A 91 5.99 -2.96 -16.73
C ALA A 91 6.72 -2.55 -18.02
N LYS A 92 6.11 -1.66 -18.81
CA LYS A 92 6.64 -1.19 -20.10
C LYS A 92 8.00 -0.48 -20.01
N ASN A 93 8.38 0.00 -18.82
CA ASN A 93 9.66 0.67 -18.61
C ASN A 93 10.82 -0.34 -18.45
N GLY A 94 10.57 -1.64 -18.39
CA GLY A 94 11.61 -2.67 -18.36
C GLY A 94 12.50 -2.63 -17.12
N SER A 95 12.00 -2.07 -16.02
CA SER A 95 12.74 -2.01 -14.75
C SER A 95 13.04 -3.42 -14.24
N LYS A 96 14.32 -3.72 -13.95
CA LYS A 96 14.74 -4.98 -13.32
C LYS A 96 14.13 -5.18 -11.92
N LEU A 97 13.60 -4.13 -11.29
CA LEU A 97 12.89 -4.22 -10.00
C LEU A 97 11.43 -4.66 -10.17
N TYR A 98 10.82 -4.43 -11.33
CA TYR A 98 9.39 -4.69 -11.54
C TYR A 98 8.98 -6.13 -11.19
N PRO A 99 9.75 -7.18 -11.55
CA PRO A 99 9.40 -8.56 -11.19
C PRO A 99 9.45 -8.88 -9.69
N LEU A 100 10.06 -8.01 -8.86
CA LEU A 100 10.13 -8.18 -7.41
C LEU A 100 8.85 -7.72 -6.71
N PHE A 101 7.95 -7.05 -7.42
CA PHE A 101 6.74 -6.46 -6.85
C PHE A 101 5.51 -7.24 -7.27
N GLU A 102 4.71 -7.64 -6.29
CA GLU A 102 3.36 -8.13 -6.55
C GLU A 102 2.40 -6.94 -6.57
N LEU A 103 1.93 -6.58 -7.77
CA LEU A 103 1.08 -5.42 -8.02
C LEU A 103 -0.36 -5.87 -8.31
N HIS A 104 -1.32 -5.10 -7.79
CA HIS A 104 -2.74 -5.31 -7.97
C HIS A 104 -3.42 -4.04 -8.48
N GLU A 105 -4.50 -4.16 -9.24
CA GLU A 105 -5.31 -3.02 -9.69
C GLU A 105 -6.78 -3.26 -9.38
N ILE A 106 -7.35 -2.44 -8.49
CA ILE A 106 -8.74 -2.54 -8.04
C ILE A 106 -9.41 -1.20 -8.30
N CYS A 107 -10.48 -1.20 -9.08
CA CYS A 107 -11.18 0.03 -9.49
C CYS A 107 -10.27 1.10 -10.12
N GLY A 108 -9.24 0.69 -10.88
CA GLY A 108 -8.27 1.59 -11.50
C GLY A 108 -7.21 2.16 -10.54
N ILE A 109 -7.18 1.68 -9.29
CA ILE A 109 -6.23 2.10 -8.26
C ILE A 109 -5.20 0.99 -8.08
N LYS A 110 -3.91 1.37 -8.12
CA LYS A 110 -2.79 0.42 -8.07
C LYS A 110 -2.27 0.23 -6.65
N PHE A 111 -2.15 -1.03 -6.27
CA PHE A 111 -1.65 -1.50 -4.99
C PHE A 111 -0.39 -2.33 -5.18
N ILE A 112 0.38 -2.44 -4.11
CA ILE A 112 1.54 -3.33 -4.00
C ILE A 112 1.41 -4.15 -2.72
N ASN A 113 1.75 -5.44 -2.79
CA ASN A 113 1.80 -6.31 -1.62
C ASN A 113 3.08 -6.04 -0.82
N LEU A 114 3.04 -5.03 0.06
CA LEU A 114 4.17 -4.64 0.89
C LEU A 114 4.52 -5.72 1.90
N LYS A 115 3.51 -6.42 2.44
CA LYS A 115 3.75 -7.53 3.37
C LYS A 115 4.59 -8.62 2.70
N LYS A 116 4.19 -9.04 1.50
CA LYS A 116 4.97 -10.02 0.72
C LYS A 116 6.38 -9.49 0.41
N PHE A 117 6.52 -8.21 0.08
CA PHE A 117 7.84 -7.62 -0.16
C PHE A 117 8.74 -7.76 1.09
N TYR A 118 8.24 -7.47 2.30
CA TYR A 118 8.99 -7.73 3.53
C TYR A 118 9.32 -9.22 3.71
N ASP A 119 8.34 -10.11 3.49
CA ASP A 119 8.49 -11.55 3.65
C ASP A 119 9.55 -12.14 2.70
N ASP A 120 9.54 -11.73 1.44
CA ASP A 120 10.48 -12.17 0.39
C ASP A 120 11.93 -11.78 0.73
N PHE A 121 12.14 -10.71 1.51
CA PHE A 121 13.45 -10.26 1.97
C PHE A 121 13.76 -10.61 3.43
N GLY A 122 12.89 -11.36 4.11
CA GLY A 122 13.08 -11.78 5.50
C GLY A 122 13.17 -10.62 6.50
N LEU A 123 12.45 -9.53 6.24
CA LEU A 123 12.48 -8.31 7.03
C LEU A 123 11.29 -8.22 7.99
N ASP A 124 11.53 -7.67 9.19
CA ASP A 124 10.47 -7.32 10.14
C ASP A 124 9.66 -6.11 9.63
N TYR A 125 8.33 -6.15 9.76
CA TYR A 125 7.43 -5.11 9.24
C TYR A 125 7.59 -3.74 9.92
N ARG A 126 8.30 -3.69 11.06
CA ARG A 126 8.61 -2.44 11.77
C ARG A 126 9.74 -1.65 11.11
N TYR A 127 10.56 -2.29 10.27
CA TYR A 127 11.66 -1.58 9.62
C TYR A 127 11.16 -0.51 8.67
N ARG A 128 11.88 0.62 8.61
CA ARG A 128 11.71 1.57 7.52
C ARG A 128 12.66 1.19 6.39
N ILE A 129 12.09 0.83 5.24
CA ILE A 129 12.86 0.49 4.04
C ILE A 129 12.99 1.65 3.06
N TYR A 130 14.10 1.69 2.32
CA TYR A 130 14.35 2.58 1.19
C TYR A 130 15.10 1.86 0.08
N ILE A 131 14.89 2.27 -1.17
CA ILE A 131 15.47 1.64 -2.36
C ILE A 131 16.25 2.69 -3.14
N GLU A 132 17.56 2.46 -3.25
CA GLU A 132 18.48 3.36 -3.94
C GLU A 132 19.50 2.60 -4.77
N LYS A 133 20.32 3.32 -5.55
CA LYS A 133 21.47 2.70 -6.20
C LYS A 133 22.45 2.23 -5.15
N CYS A 134 23.01 1.03 -5.32
CA CYS A 134 24.00 0.46 -4.41
C CYS A 134 25.24 1.36 -4.21
N SER A 135 25.55 2.25 -5.16
CA SER A 135 26.64 3.22 -5.07
C SER A 135 26.39 4.34 -4.06
N PHE A 136 25.15 4.56 -3.61
CA PHE A 136 24.81 5.60 -2.63
C PHE A 136 24.94 5.12 -1.18
N PHE A 137 24.98 3.81 -0.96
CA PHE A 137 25.15 3.22 0.37
C PHE A 137 26.59 3.41 0.87
N SER A 138 26.74 3.84 2.13
CA SER A 138 28.04 4.12 2.71
C SER A 138 28.91 2.85 2.82
N PRO A 139 30.18 2.88 2.37
CA PRO A 139 31.12 1.78 2.58
C PRO A 139 31.71 1.77 4.00
N ALA A 140 31.68 2.91 4.72
CA ALA A 140 32.26 3.06 6.06
C ALA A 140 31.56 4.19 6.85
N PRO A 141 30.83 3.88 7.95
CA PRO A 141 30.49 2.54 8.41
C PRO A 141 29.66 1.78 7.36
N LEU A 142 29.85 0.46 7.29
CA LEU A 142 29.13 -0.36 6.31
C LEU A 142 27.63 -0.29 6.57
N GLU A 143 26.90 0.33 5.64
CA GLU A 143 25.46 0.48 5.73
C GLU A 143 24.75 -0.85 5.44
N LYS A 144 23.78 -1.22 6.28
CA LYS A 144 23.01 -2.46 6.12
C LYS A 144 22.18 -2.38 4.84
N ARG A 145 22.34 -3.36 3.97
CA ARG A 145 21.63 -3.41 2.68
C ARG A 145 21.42 -4.83 2.18
N ILE A 146 20.37 -5.02 1.40
CA ILE A 146 20.11 -6.21 0.60
C ILE A 146 20.24 -5.81 -0.87
N LYS A 147 21.06 -6.53 -1.64
CA LYS A 147 21.21 -6.25 -3.07
C LYS A 147 19.99 -6.78 -3.82
N LEU A 148 19.26 -5.90 -4.50
CA LEU A 148 18.05 -6.26 -5.28
C LEU A 148 18.40 -6.59 -6.73
N THR A 149 19.28 -5.78 -7.33
CA THR A 149 19.76 -5.96 -8.71
C THR A 149 21.26 -5.66 -8.77
N GLU A 150 21.86 -5.70 -9.96
CA GLU A 150 23.25 -5.27 -10.16
C GLU A 150 23.53 -3.86 -9.61
N THR A 151 22.55 -2.96 -9.71
CA THR A 151 22.72 -1.53 -9.41
C THR A 151 21.83 -1.01 -8.29
N MET A 152 20.79 -1.74 -7.87
CA MET A 152 19.82 -1.29 -6.87
C MET A 152 19.93 -2.10 -5.58
N CYS A 153 19.83 -1.42 -4.45
CA CYS A 153 19.94 -1.99 -3.11
C CYS A 153 18.77 -1.50 -2.24
N LEU A 154 18.34 -2.37 -1.34
CA LEU A 154 17.32 -2.14 -0.32
C LEU A 154 18.03 -1.87 1.01
N GLY A 155 17.87 -0.67 1.54
CA GLY A 155 18.30 -0.29 2.89
C GLY A 155 17.14 -0.38 3.87
N TYR A 156 17.47 -0.53 5.16
CA TYR A 156 16.48 -0.61 6.23
C TYR A 156 17.05 -0.19 7.58
N TYR A 157 16.22 0.40 8.44
CA TYR A 157 16.54 0.77 9.82
C TYR A 157 15.33 0.68 10.75
#